data_AF-A0A1E4ZQH7-F1
#
_entry.id   AF-A0A1E4ZQH7-F1
#
_cell.length_a   1.000
_cell.length_b   1.000
_cell.length_c   1.000
_cell.angle_alpha   90.00
_cell.angle_beta   90.00
_cell.angle_gamma   90.00
#
_symmetry.space_group_name_H-M   'P 1'
#
loop_
_entity.id
_entity.type
_entity.pdbx_description
1 polymer ?
#
loop_
_entity_poly.entity_id
_entity_poly.type
_entity_poly.pdbx_seq_one_letter_code
_entity_poly.pdbx_strand_id
1 'polypeptide(L)'
;MHETGIPFDDPSGDRLREWMGVSGQVFYDESKIAILPMGFCYPGKGRSGDLPPRPVCAETWRTELLDSLPNIQLTLAIGQYAQAWHLPSLKRTLTETVRDWEKYGDNVLPLPHPSPRNNIWLKRNSWFEGDVLPELKLRVSKSLGE
;
A
#
# COMPACT_ATOMS: atom_id res chain seq x y z
N MET A 1 -1.30 -14.85 -7.06
CA MET A 1 -0.78 -13.61 -7.68
C MET A 1 -0.63 -13.73 -9.19
N HIS A 2 0.42 -14.33 -9.79
CA HIS A 2 0.56 -14.33 -11.26
C HIS A 2 -0.42 -15.27 -12.00
N GLU A 3 -0.87 -16.36 -11.39
CA GLU A 3 -1.73 -17.34 -12.06
C GLU A 3 -3.23 -17.04 -11.91
N THR A 4 -3.65 -16.46 -10.78
CA THR A 4 -5.06 -16.14 -10.51
C THR A 4 -5.48 -14.79 -11.08
N GLY A 5 -4.53 -13.89 -11.35
CA GLY A 5 -4.81 -12.51 -11.79
C GLY A 5 -5.40 -11.61 -10.71
N ILE A 6 -5.75 -12.16 -9.54
CA ILE A 6 -6.31 -11.43 -8.41
C ILE A 6 -5.15 -10.83 -7.58
N PRO A 7 -5.03 -9.50 -7.49
CA PRO A 7 -4.00 -8.86 -6.70
C PRO A 7 -4.25 -9.11 -5.20
N PHE A 8 -3.19 -9.34 -4.41
CA PHE A 8 -3.31 -9.63 -2.97
C PHE A 8 -4.15 -10.89 -2.62
N ASP A 9 -4.23 -11.84 -3.54
CA ASP A 9 -4.69 -13.20 -3.30
C ASP A 9 -3.52 -14.08 -2.81
N ASP A 10 -2.95 -13.67 -1.67
CA ASP A 10 -1.85 -14.35 -0.98
C ASP A 10 -1.79 -13.93 0.52
N PRO A 11 -0.91 -14.52 1.35
CA PRO A 11 -0.80 -14.16 2.77
C PRO A 11 -0.43 -12.70 3.05
N SER A 12 0.19 -11.99 2.09
CA SER A 12 0.45 -10.55 2.24
C SER A 12 -0.87 -9.77 2.13
N GLY A 13 -1.79 -10.23 1.28
CA GLY A 13 -3.13 -9.68 1.19
C GLY A 13 -4.00 -9.96 2.41
N ASP A 14 -3.91 -11.16 2.99
CA ASP A 14 -4.62 -11.48 4.24
C ASP A 14 -4.22 -10.50 5.36
N ARG A 15 -2.93 -10.27 5.50
CA ARG A 15 -2.40 -9.32 6.47
C ARG A 15 -2.81 -7.88 6.15
N LEU A 16 -2.82 -7.49 4.89
CA LEU A 16 -3.26 -6.13 4.51
C LEU A 16 -4.73 -5.90 4.91
N ARG A 17 -5.60 -6.89 4.67
CA ARG A 17 -7.00 -6.84 5.08
C ARG A 17 -7.16 -6.75 6.59
N GLU A 18 -6.37 -7.53 7.34
CA GLU A 18 -6.32 -7.45 8.80
C GLU A 18 -5.88 -6.06 9.30
N TRP A 19 -4.85 -5.49 8.69
CA TRP A 19 -4.36 -4.14 9.00
C TRP A 19 -5.43 -3.08 8.74
N MET A 20 -6.12 -3.19 7.60
CA MET A 20 -7.22 -2.29 7.21
C MET A 20 -8.49 -2.50 8.06
N GLY A 21 -8.64 -3.66 8.69
CA GLY A 21 -9.85 -4.02 9.43
C GLY A 21 -11.05 -4.35 8.53
N VAL A 22 -10.82 -4.79 7.29
CA VAL A 22 -11.88 -5.06 6.31
C VAL A 22 -11.96 -6.54 5.94
N SER A 23 -13.15 -6.97 5.50
CA SER A 23 -13.34 -8.33 4.97
C SER A 23 -12.78 -8.47 3.55
N GLY A 24 -12.59 -9.70 3.09
CA GLY A 24 -12.25 -9.96 1.68
C GLY A 24 -13.30 -9.44 0.71
N GLN A 25 -14.59 -9.49 1.08
CA GLN A 25 -15.68 -8.97 0.25
C GLN A 25 -15.55 -7.46 0.05
N VAL A 26 -15.27 -6.70 1.11
CA VAL A 26 -15.05 -5.25 1.00
C VAL A 26 -13.76 -4.95 0.24
N PHE A 27 -12.68 -5.68 0.51
CA PHE A 27 -11.38 -5.45 -0.12
C PHE A 27 -11.39 -5.63 -1.64
N TYR A 28 -12.20 -6.55 -2.15
CA TYR A 28 -12.33 -6.83 -3.58
C TYR A 28 -13.56 -6.19 -4.23
N ASP A 29 -14.31 -5.35 -3.51
CA ASP A 29 -15.40 -4.55 -4.07
C ASP A 29 -14.82 -3.33 -4.79
N GLU A 30 -14.80 -3.37 -6.12
CA GLU A 30 -14.25 -2.32 -6.98
C GLU A 30 -14.99 -0.97 -6.87
N SER A 31 -16.23 -0.96 -6.33
CA SER A 31 -16.94 0.28 -6.03
C SER A 31 -16.42 0.97 -4.77
N LYS A 32 -15.63 0.26 -3.94
CA LYS A 32 -15.11 0.74 -2.65
C LYS A 32 -13.60 0.89 -2.65
N ILE A 33 -12.86 -0.07 -3.21
CA ILE A 33 -11.40 -0.13 -3.13
C ILE A 33 -10.80 -0.35 -4.51
N ALA A 34 -9.92 0.57 -4.92
CA ALA A 34 -9.08 0.43 -6.10
C ALA A 34 -7.71 -0.16 -5.71
N ILE A 35 -7.32 -1.27 -6.34
CA ILE A 35 -6.00 -1.89 -6.14
C ILE A 35 -5.11 -1.59 -7.35
N LEU A 36 -4.26 -0.57 -7.23
CA LEU A 36 -3.39 -0.11 -8.32
C LEU A 36 -1.90 -0.45 -8.04
N PRO A 37 -1.30 -1.44 -8.71
CA PRO A 37 0.11 -1.77 -8.51
C PRO A 37 1.05 -0.69 -9.06
N MET A 38 2.30 -0.67 -8.60
CA MET A 38 3.35 0.22 -9.14
C MET A 38 3.89 -0.25 -10.49
N GLY A 39 3.77 -1.53 -10.80
CA GLY A 39 4.14 -2.12 -12.09
C GLY A 39 3.02 -3.02 -12.59
N PHE A 40 2.73 -2.96 -13.89
CA PHE A 40 1.62 -3.69 -14.52
C PHE A 40 2.04 -5.03 -15.14
N CYS A 41 3.32 -5.39 -15.00
CA CYS A 41 3.87 -6.65 -15.48
C CYS A 41 4.82 -7.24 -14.44
N TYR A 42 4.95 -8.56 -14.43
CA TYR A 42 5.97 -9.23 -13.62
C TYR A 42 7.37 -8.73 -14.04
N PRO A 43 8.16 -8.12 -13.14
CA PRO A 43 9.43 -7.52 -13.50
C PRO A 43 10.57 -8.55 -13.62
N GLY A 44 10.33 -9.81 -13.27
CA GLY A 44 11.33 -10.87 -13.19
C GLY A 44 11.89 -11.06 -11.78
N LYS A 45 12.62 -12.16 -11.57
CA LYS A 45 13.20 -12.55 -10.28
C LYS A 45 14.61 -11.97 -10.12
N GLY A 46 14.82 -11.20 -9.06
CA GLY A 46 16.11 -10.75 -8.57
C GLY A 46 16.70 -11.65 -7.47
N ARG A 47 17.78 -11.20 -6.84
CA ARG A 47 18.53 -11.99 -5.82
C ARG A 47 17.74 -12.21 -4.54
N SER A 48 17.00 -11.20 -4.09
CA SER A 48 16.29 -11.20 -2.80
C SER A 48 14.77 -11.22 -2.95
N GLY A 49 14.23 -11.31 -4.16
CA GLY A 49 12.81 -11.13 -4.46
C GLY A 49 12.61 -10.76 -5.91
N ASP A 50 11.45 -10.23 -6.24
CA ASP A 50 11.21 -9.69 -7.57
C ASP A 50 12.01 -8.40 -7.80
N LEU A 51 12.30 -8.12 -9.07
CA LEU A 51 12.94 -6.89 -9.50
C LEU A 51 12.03 -5.68 -9.21
N PRO A 52 12.60 -4.45 -9.16
CA PRO A 52 11.79 -3.24 -9.02
C PRO A 52 10.75 -3.10 -10.14
N PRO A 53 9.62 -2.40 -9.89
CA PRO A 53 8.70 -2.02 -10.95
C PRO A 53 9.44 -1.19 -12.00
N ARG A 54 9.13 -1.43 -13.28
CA ARG A 54 9.77 -0.70 -14.38
C ARG A 54 9.30 0.77 -14.34
N PRO A 55 10.19 1.78 -14.37
CA PRO A 55 9.79 3.19 -14.30
C PRO A 55 8.78 3.60 -15.38
N VAL A 56 8.94 3.05 -16.60
CA VAL A 56 8.00 3.27 -17.72
C VAL A 56 6.55 2.95 -17.36
N CYS A 57 6.29 2.06 -16.40
CA CYS A 57 4.93 1.79 -15.95
C CYS A 57 4.28 3.01 -15.30
N ALA A 58 5.03 3.69 -14.43
CA ALA A 58 4.51 4.88 -13.77
C ALA A 58 4.41 6.05 -14.74
N GLU A 59 5.46 6.25 -15.55
CA GLU A 59 5.57 7.36 -16.50
C GLU A 59 4.48 7.33 -17.59
N THR A 60 4.12 6.14 -18.08
CA THR A 60 3.19 6.03 -19.20
C THR A 60 1.73 6.05 -18.77
N TRP A 61 1.36 5.38 -17.68
CA TRP A 61 -0.06 5.08 -17.40
C TRP A 61 -0.60 5.62 -16.07
N ARG A 62 0.27 5.98 -15.12
CA ARG A 62 -0.19 6.13 -13.73
C ARG A 62 -1.01 7.39 -13.50
N THR A 63 -0.63 8.52 -14.10
CA THR A 63 -1.40 9.76 -14.03
C THR A 63 -2.80 9.57 -14.62
N GLU A 64 -2.89 9.03 -15.84
CA GLU A 64 -4.18 8.79 -16.52
C GLU A 64 -5.11 7.85 -15.72
N LEU A 65 -4.55 6.78 -15.13
CA LEU A 65 -5.32 5.87 -14.29
C LEU A 65 -5.83 6.53 -13.01
N LEU A 66 -5.00 7.36 -12.36
CA LEU A 66 -5.41 8.06 -11.14
C LEU A 66 -6.43 9.16 -11.43
N ASP A 67 -6.29 9.88 -12.54
CA ASP A 67 -7.26 10.88 -12.99
C ASP A 67 -8.63 10.26 -13.27
N SER A 68 -8.67 8.97 -13.63
CA SER A 68 -9.89 8.19 -13.83
C SER A 68 -10.54 7.70 -12.52
N LEU A 69 -9.92 7.97 -11.37
CA LEU A 69 -10.41 7.61 -10.04
C LEU A 69 -10.67 8.88 -9.19
N PRO A 70 -11.65 9.71 -9.57
CA PRO A 70 -11.82 11.05 -8.98
C PRO A 70 -12.29 11.05 -7.51
N ASN A 71 -12.76 9.91 -7.00
CA ASN A 71 -13.40 9.80 -5.68
C ASN A 71 -12.49 9.18 -4.61
N ILE A 72 -11.17 9.07 -4.86
CA ILE A 72 -10.23 8.52 -3.87
C ILE A 72 -10.14 9.44 -2.66
N GLN A 73 -10.60 8.94 -1.51
CA GLN A 73 -10.54 9.68 -0.23
C GLN A 73 -9.25 9.38 0.56
N LEU A 74 -8.72 8.17 0.41
CA LEU A 74 -7.54 7.69 1.11
C LEU A 74 -6.67 6.84 0.17
N THR A 75 -5.38 7.17 0.11
CA THR A 75 -4.35 6.40 -0.61
C THR A 75 -3.44 5.68 0.37
N LEU A 76 -3.38 4.35 0.29
CA LEU A 76 -2.41 3.56 1.02
C LEU A 76 -1.14 3.38 0.19
N ALA A 77 -0.07 4.11 0.53
CA ALA A 77 1.20 4.07 -0.17
C ALA A 77 2.09 2.93 0.37
N ILE A 78 1.90 1.73 -0.19
CA ILE A 78 2.54 0.49 0.29
C ILE A 78 3.92 0.28 -0.35
N GLY A 79 4.97 0.40 0.46
CA GLY A 79 6.36 0.20 0.06
C GLY A 79 7.01 1.39 -0.66
N GLN A 80 8.34 1.35 -0.77
CA GLN A 80 9.15 2.51 -1.16
C GLN A 80 8.79 3.13 -2.51
N TYR A 81 8.40 2.33 -3.51
CA TYR A 81 8.07 2.85 -4.84
C TYR A 81 6.74 3.58 -4.86
N ALA A 82 5.74 3.08 -4.12
CA ALA A 82 4.46 3.76 -3.98
C ALA A 82 4.60 5.04 -3.13
N GLN A 83 5.41 4.99 -2.07
CA GLN A 83 5.72 6.16 -1.26
C GLN A 83 6.44 7.23 -2.06
N ALA A 84 7.41 6.86 -2.90
CA ALA A 84 8.14 7.80 -3.76
C ALA A 84 7.22 8.54 -4.75
N TRP A 85 6.14 7.89 -5.18
CA TRP A 85 5.16 8.48 -6.08
C TRP A 85 4.16 9.38 -5.36
N HIS A 86 3.58 8.89 -4.25
CA HIS A 86 2.42 9.53 -3.62
C HIS A 86 2.77 10.57 -2.56
N LEU A 87 4.00 10.55 -2.01
CA LEU A 87 4.38 11.44 -0.94
C LEU A 87 5.14 12.66 -1.48
N PRO A 88 4.88 13.87 -0.95
CA PRO A 88 5.59 15.09 -1.36
C PRO A 88 7.07 15.06 -0.98
N SER A 89 7.45 14.26 0.03
CA SER A 89 8.84 14.04 0.40
C SER A 89 9.04 12.70 1.11
N LEU A 90 10.14 12.02 0.79
CA LEU A 90 10.57 10.83 1.51
C LEU A 90 11.57 11.20 2.61
N LYS A 91 11.59 10.38 3.66
CA LYS A 91 12.71 10.34 4.60
C LYS A 91 13.83 9.48 4.04
N ARG A 92 14.95 9.44 4.76
CA ARG A 92 16.13 8.66 4.35
C ARG A 92 15.83 7.16 4.29
N THR A 93 14.90 6.67 5.12
CA THR A 93 14.53 5.26 5.19
C THR A 93 13.02 5.05 5.16
N LEU A 94 12.58 3.86 4.72
CA LEU A 94 11.19 3.41 4.81
C LEU A 94 10.64 3.57 6.24
N THR A 95 11.44 3.19 7.24
CA THR A 95 11.04 3.26 8.65
C THR A 95 10.73 4.69 9.07
N GLU A 96 11.61 5.64 8.74
CA GLU A 96 11.39 7.04 9.09
C GLU A 96 10.18 7.63 8.34
N THR A 97 9.99 7.27 7.07
CA THR A 97 8.81 7.69 6.29
C THR A 97 7.52 7.19 6.92
N VAL A 98 7.46 5.90 7.29
CA VAL A 98 6.28 5.33 7.95
C VAL A 98 6.11 5.92 9.35
N ARG A 99 7.18 6.23 10.08
CA ARG A 99 7.12 6.81 11.42
C ARG A 99 6.59 8.24 11.43
N ASP A 100 6.91 9.01 10.39
CA ASP A 100 6.43 10.39 10.20
C ASP A 100 5.05 10.46 9.50
N TRP A 101 4.24 9.39 9.57
CA TRP A 101 2.98 9.25 8.83
C TRP A 101 2.02 10.45 8.97
N GLU A 102 1.94 11.03 10.17
CA GLU A 102 1.09 12.20 10.48
C GLU A 102 1.38 13.42 9.58
N LYS A 103 2.61 13.56 9.10
CA LYS A 103 3.03 14.72 8.29
C LYS A 103 2.53 14.68 6.85
N TYR A 104 2.00 13.53 6.41
CA TYR A 104 1.50 13.35 5.04
C TYR A 104 0.01 13.65 4.89
N GLY A 105 -0.65 14.09 5.97
CA GLY A 105 -2.06 14.44 6.00
C GLY A 105 -2.98 13.23 6.10
N ASP A 106 -4.28 13.48 5.96
CA ASP A 106 -5.32 12.47 6.21
C ASP A 106 -5.57 11.55 5.00
N ASN A 107 -5.31 12.05 3.79
CA ASN A 107 -5.66 11.40 2.53
C ASN A 107 -4.59 10.45 2.00
N VAL A 108 -3.40 10.37 2.62
CA VAL A 108 -2.33 9.43 2.24
C VAL A 108 -1.71 8.82 3.49
N LEU A 109 -1.55 7.50 3.50
CA LEU A 109 -0.87 6.79 4.59
C LEU A 109 0.27 5.92 4.06
N PRO A 110 1.54 6.20 4.43
CA PRO A 110 2.66 5.35 4.07
C PRO A 110 2.69 4.06 4.90
N LEU A 111 2.79 2.92 4.23
CA LEU A 111 2.88 1.61 4.88
C LEU A 111 4.10 0.81 4.40
N PRO A 112 4.72 -0.03 5.25
CA PRO A 112 5.62 -1.07 4.77
C PRO A 112 4.84 -2.11 3.96
N HIS A 113 5.54 -2.93 3.17
CA HIS A 113 4.87 -4.05 2.50
C HIS A 113 4.39 -5.10 3.53
N PRO A 114 3.18 -5.66 3.43
CA PRO A 114 2.66 -6.68 4.36
C PRO A 114 3.29 -8.07 4.18
N SER A 115 4.45 -8.17 3.52
CA SER A 115 5.11 -9.46 3.24
C SER A 115 5.62 -10.10 4.54
N PRO A 116 5.60 -11.45 4.66
CA PRO A 116 6.27 -12.16 5.76
C PRO A 116 7.75 -11.78 5.94
N ARG A 117 8.42 -11.31 4.87
CA ARG A 117 9.79 -10.80 4.93
C ARG A 117 9.96 -9.61 5.87
N ASN A 118 8.90 -8.84 6.11
CA ASN A 118 8.91 -7.69 7.02
C ASN A 118 8.59 -8.07 8.48
N ASN A 119 8.44 -9.35 8.83
CA ASN A 119 8.16 -9.75 10.22
C ASN A 119 9.24 -9.28 11.21
N ILE A 120 10.52 -9.28 10.83
CA ILE A 120 11.60 -8.74 11.68
C ILE A 120 11.45 -7.23 11.85
N TRP A 121 11.08 -6.52 10.78
CA TRP A 121 10.84 -5.09 10.82
C TRP A 121 9.68 -4.76 11.78
N LEU A 122 8.56 -5.48 11.67
CA LEU A 122 7.39 -5.31 12.55
C LEU A 122 7.76 -5.52 14.02
N LYS A 123 8.46 -6.62 14.34
CA LYS A 123 8.95 -6.90 15.70
C LYS A 123 9.86 -5.81 16.26
N ARG A 124 10.68 -5.17 15.42
CA ARG A 124 11.58 -4.08 15.83
C ARG A 124 10.90 -2.71 15.91
N ASN A 125 9.71 -2.58 15.31
CA ASN A 125 8.96 -1.34 15.20
C ASN A 125 7.55 -1.56 15.75
N SER A 126 7.44 -1.96 17.02
CA SER A 126 6.16 -2.28 17.67
C SER A 126 5.17 -1.10 17.69
N TRP A 127 5.68 0.13 17.59
CA TRP A 127 4.89 1.35 17.40
C TRP A 127 4.03 1.29 16.12
N PHE A 128 4.41 0.51 15.10
CA PHE A 128 3.57 0.36 13.92
C PHE A 128 2.22 -0.26 14.27
N GLU A 129 2.21 -1.31 15.08
CA GLU A 129 0.98 -1.98 15.51
C GLU A 129 0.19 -1.14 16.52
N GLY A 130 0.87 -0.42 17.41
CA GLY A 130 0.23 0.40 18.46
C GLY A 130 -0.29 1.75 17.97
N ASP A 131 0.37 2.37 16.99
CA ASP A 131 0.11 3.76 16.62
C ASP A 131 -0.45 3.85 15.18
N VAL A 132 0.15 3.14 14.22
CA VAL A 132 -0.22 3.27 12.80
C VAL A 132 -1.44 2.43 12.42
N LEU A 133 -1.54 1.19 12.91
CA LEU A 133 -2.65 0.30 12.55
C LEU A 133 -4.02 0.78 13.08
N PRO A 134 -4.15 1.32 14.30
CA PRO A 134 -5.43 1.89 14.74
C PRO A 134 -5.86 3.08 13.88
N GLU A 135 -4.92 3.96 13.54
CA GLU A 135 -5.19 5.09 12.64
C GLU A 135 -5.59 4.63 11.23
N LEU A 136 -4.88 3.63 10.68
CA LEU A 136 -5.24 3.03 9.39
C LEU A 136 -6.70 2.56 9.39
N LYS A 137 -7.11 1.80 10.41
CA LYS A 137 -8.49 1.29 10.52
C LYS A 137 -9.50 2.44 10.60
N LEU A 138 -9.20 3.47 11.39
CA LEU A 138 -10.05 4.65 11.51
C LEU A 138 -10.24 5.35 10.16
N ARG A 139 -9.14 5.61 9.43
CA ARG A 139 -9.20 6.28 8.11
C ARG A 139 -9.91 5.44 7.06
N VAL A 140 -9.71 4.12 7.08
CA VAL A 140 -10.40 3.18 6.18
C VAL A 140 -11.90 3.19 6.46
N SER A 141 -12.34 3.05 7.72
CA SER A 141 -13.76 3.12 8.12
C SER A 141 -14.41 4.41 7.62
N LYS A 142 -13.76 5.55 7.92
CA LYS A 142 -14.23 6.88 7.49
C LYS A 142 -14.37 6.98 5.97
N SER A 143 -13.42 6.45 5.22
CA SER A 143 -13.42 6.50 3.75
C SER A 143 -14.50 5.59 3.13
N LEU A 144 -14.86 4.51 3.82
CA LEU A 144 -15.93 3.59 3.44
C LEU A 144 -17.32 4.08 3.87
N GLY A 145 -17.40 5.16 4.66
CA GLY A 145 -18.64 5.70 5.20
C GLY A 145 -19.22 4.89 6.37
N GLU A 146 -18.36 4.16 7.08
CA GLU A 146 -18.69 3.33 8.25
C GLU A 146 -18.36 4.05 9.58
#